data_AF-D7G1L6-F1
#
_entry.id   AF-D7G1L6-F1
#
_cell.length_a   1.000
_cell.length_b   1.000
_cell.length_c   1.000
_cell.angle_alpha   90.00
_cell.angle_beta   90.00
_cell.angle_gamma   90.00
#
_symmetry.space_group_name_H-M   'P 1'
#
loop_
_entity.id
_entity.type
_entity.pdbx_description
1 polymer ?
#
loop_
_entity_poly.entity_id
_entity_poly.type
_entity_poly.pdbx_seq_one_letter_code
_entity_poly.pdbx_strand_id
1 'polypeptide(L)'
;MPAAAQMTTSSTSTSPSSSSAPPLIPLLPETIGATAKRSKKNPRVPSEMPALELHPTVGEYPVDYTMHAENRGKVINRLRETDGVAPRGVLLLRGGLAANRDETDHEPVFRQESTFHYLFGVREPNCLATIDLETGKATLFIPRLPAEYATWMGDILPPKHFQYSCVERFIESPQSA
;
A
#
# COMPACT_ATOMS: atom_id res chain seq x y z
N MET A 1 -9.75 50.06 -22.70
CA MET A 1 -9.36 50.58 -24.03
C MET A 1 -7.86 50.80 -23.99
N PRO A 2 -7.03 50.19 -24.87
CA PRO A 2 -7.32 49.87 -26.28
C PRO A 2 -7.08 48.39 -26.72
N ALA A 3 -7.53 48.12 -27.96
CA ALA A 3 -7.08 47.16 -28.99
C ALA A 3 -7.00 45.65 -28.62
N ALA A 4 -7.93 44.79 -29.04
CA ALA A 4 -8.19 44.29 -30.40
C ALA A 4 -7.03 43.48 -31.02
N ALA A 5 -7.13 42.15 -30.91
CA ALA A 5 -6.47 41.20 -31.80
C ALA A 5 -7.45 40.04 -32.08
N GLN A 6 -7.95 40.02 -33.31
CA GLN A 6 -8.70 38.92 -33.89
C GLN A 6 -7.69 37.86 -34.36
N MET A 7 -7.94 36.58 -34.07
CA MET A 7 -7.42 35.49 -34.89
C MET A 7 -8.56 34.55 -35.25
N THR A 8 -9.00 34.72 -36.48
CA THR A 8 -9.77 33.77 -37.27
C THR A 8 -8.85 32.63 -37.70
N THR A 9 -9.20 31.38 -37.41
CA THR A 9 -9.00 30.27 -38.36
C THR A 9 -10.07 29.21 -38.14
N SER A 10 -10.81 28.99 -39.22
CA SER A 10 -11.74 27.90 -39.47
C SER A 10 -11.04 26.54 -39.48
N SER A 11 -11.66 25.50 -38.93
CA SER A 11 -11.83 24.24 -39.67
C SER A 11 -12.90 23.36 -39.02
N THR A 12 -14.05 23.34 -39.69
CA THR A 12 -15.05 22.30 -39.61
C THR A 12 -14.46 21.00 -40.16
N SER A 13 -14.54 19.90 -39.41
CA SER A 13 -14.60 18.57 -40.02
C SER A 13 -15.68 17.75 -39.33
N THR A 14 -16.74 17.52 -40.12
CA THR A 14 -17.91 16.74 -39.80
C THR A 14 -17.71 15.32 -40.28
N SER A 15 -18.20 14.36 -39.48
CA SER A 15 -18.73 13.01 -39.84
C SER A 15 -17.74 11.88 -40.19
N PRO A 16 -18.16 10.59 -40.14
CA PRO A 16 -19.43 10.04 -39.67
C PRO A 16 -19.32 8.92 -38.62
N SER A 17 -20.40 8.79 -37.85
CA SER A 17 -20.84 7.60 -37.13
C SER A 17 -21.00 6.39 -38.08
N SER A 18 -20.35 5.27 -37.77
CA SER A 18 -20.77 3.95 -38.26
C SER A 18 -21.05 3.05 -37.06
N SER A 19 -22.33 2.98 -36.72
CA SER A 19 -22.94 1.96 -35.88
C SER A 19 -22.69 0.59 -36.50
N SER A 20 -21.86 -0.23 -35.85
CA SER A 20 -21.75 -1.66 -36.13
C SER A 20 -21.96 -2.40 -34.81
N ALA A 21 -23.23 -2.72 -34.52
CA ALA A 21 -23.59 -3.57 -33.38
C ALA A 21 -22.85 -4.93 -33.47
N PRO A 22 -22.27 -5.43 -32.36
CA PRO A 22 -21.68 -6.76 -32.35
C PRO A 22 -22.78 -7.83 -32.48
N PRO A 23 -22.54 -8.94 -33.21
CA PRO A 23 -23.52 -9.99 -33.40
C PRO A 23 -23.81 -10.72 -32.07
N LEU A 24 -25.11 -10.94 -31.81
CA LEU A 24 -25.64 -11.69 -30.69
C LEU A 24 -25.08 -13.12 -30.67
N ILE A 25 -24.43 -13.49 -29.57
CA ILE A 25 -23.99 -14.85 -29.28
C ILE A 25 -25.25 -15.72 -29.03
N PRO A 26 -25.41 -16.88 -29.70
CA PRO A 26 -26.51 -17.80 -29.38
C PRO A 26 -26.30 -18.42 -28.00
N LEU A 27 -27.26 -18.19 -27.10
CA LEU A 27 -27.35 -18.88 -25.81
C LEU A 27 -27.59 -20.38 -26.06
N LEU A 28 -26.62 -21.22 -25.69
CA LEU A 28 -26.77 -22.67 -25.68
C LEU A 28 -27.65 -23.09 -24.49
N PRO A 29 -28.49 -24.14 -24.66
CA PRO A 29 -29.52 -24.52 -23.70
C PRO A 29 -28.93 -25.10 -22.41
N GLU A 30 -29.57 -24.74 -21.29
CA GLU A 30 -29.32 -25.29 -19.96
C GLU A 30 -29.51 -26.81 -19.95
N THR A 31 -28.42 -27.56 -19.75
CA THR A 31 -28.48 -28.99 -19.44
C THR A 31 -28.56 -29.18 -17.93
N ILE A 32 -29.77 -29.47 -17.48
CA ILE A 32 -30.11 -29.97 -16.15
C ILE A 32 -29.53 -31.38 -15.99
N GLY A 33 -28.77 -31.60 -14.90
CA GLY A 33 -28.76 -32.88 -14.20
C GLY A 33 -27.42 -33.61 -14.13
N ALA A 34 -26.72 -33.46 -12.99
CA ALA A 34 -25.99 -34.56 -12.36
C ALA A 34 -25.79 -34.26 -10.86
N THR A 35 -26.63 -34.84 -10.02
CA THR A 35 -26.48 -34.91 -8.56
C THR A 35 -25.21 -35.69 -8.19
N ALA A 36 -24.14 -34.99 -7.85
CA ALA A 36 -22.97 -35.55 -7.19
C ALA A 36 -23.13 -35.49 -5.67
N LYS A 37 -23.07 -36.65 -5.00
CA LYS A 37 -23.19 -36.80 -3.55
C LYS A 37 -22.04 -36.07 -2.84
N ARG A 38 -22.35 -34.98 -2.13
CA ARG A 38 -21.41 -34.20 -1.31
C ARG A 38 -21.01 -35.01 -0.08
N SER A 39 -19.82 -35.62 -0.13
CA SER A 39 -19.17 -36.20 1.05
C SER A 39 -18.84 -35.08 2.05
N LYS A 40 -19.38 -35.18 3.27
CA LYS A 40 -18.99 -34.35 4.43
C LYS A 40 -17.58 -34.74 4.87
N LYS A 41 -16.57 -34.19 4.19
CA LYS A 41 -15.24 -33.99 4.80
C LYS A 41 -15.15 -32.51 5.16
N ASN A 42 -14.96 -32.22 6.45
CA ASN A 42 -14.65 -30.87 6.92
C ASN A 42 -13.49 -30.31 6.08
N PRO A 43 -13.61 -29.09 5.53
CA PRO A 43 -12.46 -28.45 4.92
C PRO A 43 -11.44 -28.24 6.04
N ARG A 44 -10.35 -29.00 5.95
CA ARG A 44 -9.19 -28.86 6.82
C ARG A 44 -8.67 -27.44 6.59
N VAL A 45 -8.94 -26.53 7.52
CA VAL A 45 -8.24 -25.24 7.58
C VAL A 45 -6.75 -25.58 7.63
N PRO A 46 -5.93 -25.16 6.65
CA PRO A 46 -4.49 -25.28 6.80
C PRO A 46 -4.12 -24.37 7.98
N SER A 47 -3.82 -24.99 9.12
CA SER A 47 -3.10 -24.32 10.19
C SER A 47 -1.73 -23.96 9.62
N GLU A 48 -1.41 -22.68 9.69
CA GLU A 48 -0.16 -22.06 9.24
C GLU A 48 -0.05 -21.90 7.72
N MET A 49 -0.42 -20.72 7.24
CA MET A 49 0.28 -20.12 6.11
C MET A 49 1.73 -19.96 6.55
N PRO A 50 2.72 -20.56 5.87
CA PRO A 50 4.10 -20.16 6.08
C PRO A 50 4.17 -18.65 5.81
N ALA A 51 5.09 -17.95 6.47
CA ALA A 51 5.42 -16.58 6.11
C ALA A 51 5.48 -16.51 4.57
N LEU A 52 4.91 -15.46 3.97
CA LEU A 52 5.10 -15.15 2.55
C LEU A 52 6.60 -15.01 2.33
N GLU A 53 7.28 -16.15 2.15
CA GLU A 53 8.60 -16.23 1.59
C GLU A 53 8.37 -15.74 0.18
N LEU A 54 8.78 -14.49 -0.04
CA LEU A 54 8.98 -13.93 -1.36
C LEU A 54 9.98 -14.90 -2.04
N HIS A 55 9.48 -15.95 -2.68
CA HIS A 55 10.32 -16.82 -3.48
C HIS A 55 10.92 -15.91 -4.55
N PRO A 56 12.26 -15.71 -4.58
CA PRO A 56 12.86 -14.82 -5.55
C PRO A 56 12.49 -15.35 -6.92
N THR A 57 11.69 -14.58 -7.66
CA THR A 57 11.53 -14.84 -9.08
C THR A 57 12.91 -14.69 -9.73
N VAL A 58 13.18 -15.46 -10.78
CA VAL A 58 14.51 -15.49 -11.41
C VAL A 58 14.89 -14.07 -11.85
N GLY A 59 15.77 -13.41 -11.10
CA GLY A 59 16.22 -12.04 -11.34
C GLY A 59 16.04 -11.03 -10.19
N GLU A 60 15.36 -11.40 -9.09
CA GLU A 60 15.20 -10.51 -7.93
C GLU A 60 16.35 -10.64 -6.92
N TYR A 61 16.84 -9.51 -6.40
CA TYR A 61 17.85 -9.48 -5.35
C TYR A 61 17.17 -9.54 -3.97
N PRO A 62 17.47 -10.54 -3.12
CA PRO A 62 16.89 -10.62 -1.79
C PRO A 62 17.42 -9.46 -0.93
N VAL A 63 16.50 -8.67 -0.37
CA VAL A 63 16.84 -7.57 0.53
C VAL A 63 16.73 -8.06 1.97
N ASP A 64 17.81 -7.91 2.73
CA ASP A 64 17.83 -8.20 4.16
C ASP A 64 17.24 -7.01 4.94
N TYR A 65 16.06 -7.19 5.53
CA TYR A 65 15.36 -6.16 6.30
C TYR A 65 16.06 -5.80 7.62
N THR A 66 17.03 -6.61 8.09
CA THR A 66 17.82 -6.26 9.29
C THR A 66 18.61 -4.95 9.09
N MET A 67 18.94 -4.61 7.84
CA MET A 67 19.64 -3.35 7.51
C MET A 67 18.90 -2.10 8.00
N HIS A 68 17.57 -2.13 8.06
CA HIS A 68 16.77 -1.01 8.54
C HIS A 68 16.96 -0.79 10.05
N ALA A 69 17.14 -1.88 10.82
CA ALA A 69 17.46 -1.77 12.24
C ALA A 69 18.85 -1.14 12.46
N GLU A 70 19.84 -1.52 11.67
CA GLU A 70 21.16 -0.90 11.72
C GLU A 70 21.12 0.59 11.36
N ASN A 71 20.35 0.95 10.33
CA ASN A 71 20.17 2.33 9.91
C ASN A 71 19.54 3.19 11.02
N ARG A 72 18.53 2.67 11.72
CA ARG A 72 17.96 3.34 12.91
C ARG A 72 19.02 3.52 13.99
N GLY A 73 19.85 2.51 14.26
CA GLY A 73 20.96 2.61 15.21
C GLY A 73 21.96 3.72 14.86
N LYS A 74 22.34 3.83 13.58
CA LYS A 74 23.22 4.91 13.09
C LYS A 74 22.60 6.29 13.33
N VAL A 75 21.31 6.46 13.02
CA VAL A 75 20.60 7.72 13.22
C VAL A 75 20.50 8.09 14.70
N ILE A 76 20.14 7.14 15.56
CA ILE A 76 20.05 7.37 17.01
C ILE A 76 21.41 7.80 17.57
N ASN A 77 22.50 7.12 17.19
CA ASN A 77 23.84 7.46 17.66
C ASN A 77 24.24 8.87 17.23
N ARG A 78 23.99 9.24 15.97
CA ARG A 78 24.26 10.60 15.48
C ARG A 78 23.44 11.67 16.19
N LEU A 79 22.17 11.39 16.48
CA LEU A 79 21.32 12.33 17.18
C LEU A 79 21.76 12.53 18.64
N ARG A 80 22.28 11.48 19.29
CA ARG A 80 22.85 11.58 20.65
C ARG A 80 24.15 12.38 20.69
N GLU A 81 24.93 12.39 19.61
CA GLU A 81 26.15 13.19 19.45
C GLU A 81 25.86 14.66 19.07
N THR A 82 24.63 14.98 18.68
CA THR A 82 24.27 16.31 18.16
C THR A 82 23.86 17.24 19.31
N ASP A 83 24.54 18.38 19.42
CA ASP A 83 24.20 19.42 20.40
C ASP A 83 22.77 19.96 20.16
N GLY A 84 22.02 20.15 21.25
CA GLY A 84 20.65 20.67 21.21
C GLY A 84 19.55 19.62 21.04
N VAL A 85 19.89 18.35 20.87
CA VAL A 85 18.91 17.25 20.91
C VAL A 85 18.72 16.80 22.36
N ALA A 86 17.46 16.76 22.81
CA ALA A 86 17.16 16.26 24.15
C ALA A 86 17.49 14.75 24.25
N PRO A 87 18.14 14.29 25.33
CA PRO A 87 18.52 12.88 25.49
C PRO A 87 17.31 11.95 25.61
N ARG A 88 16.15 12.48 26.03
CA ARG A 88 14.89 11.76 26.19
C ARG A 88 13.85 12.33 25.24
N GLY A 89 13.91 11.88 24.00
CA GLY A 89 13.01 12.33 22.92
C GLY A 89 12.49 11.17 22.08
N VAL A 90 11.44 11.44 21.33
CA VAL A 90 10.86 10.49 20.38
C VAL A 90 10.89 11.14 19.00
N LEU A 91 11.44 10.43 18.01
CA LEU A 91 11.30 10.81 16.61
C LEU A 91 9.92 10.37 16.15
N LEU A 92 9.16 11.30 15.58
CA LEU A 92 7.93 11.00 14.86
C LEU A 92 8.18 11.16 13.36
N LEU A 93 7.96 10.09 12.61
CA LEU A 93 8.15 10.03 11.18
C LEU A 93 6.82 9.74 10.52
N ARG A 94 6.47 10.55 9.52
CA ARG A 94 5.28 10.37 8.71
C ARG A 94 5.67 9.74 7.38
N GLY A 95 5.08 8.58 7.08
CA GLY A 95 5.20 7.95 5.77
C GLY A 95 4.46 8.75 4.69
N GLY A 96 4.71 8.37 3.44
CA GLY A 96 4.01 8.89 2.28
C GLY A 96 2.51 8.63 2.36
N LEU A 97 1.73 9.59 1.85
CA LEU A 97 0.29 9.47 1.73
C LEU A 97 -0.07 8.93 0.35
N ALA A 98 -1.16 8.17 0.28
CA ALA A 98 -1.83 7.91 -0.98
C ALA A 98 -2.33 9.23 -1.56
N ALA A 99 -2.11 9.47 -2.85
CA ALA A 99 -2.47 10.71 -3.52
C ALA A 99 -3.24 10.39 -4.79
N ASN A 100 -4.17 11.26 -5.16
CA ASN A 100 -4.91 11.16 -6.40
C ASN A 100 -4.30 12.10 -7.43
N ARG A 101 -4.46 11.75 -8.71
CA ARG A 101 -4.12 12.65 -9.81
C ARG A 101 -5.18 13.76 -9.88
N ASP A 102 -4.82 14.93 -9.37
CA ASP A 102 -5.68 16.11 -9.34
C ASP A 102 -7.03 15.78 -8.67
N GLU A 103 -8.14 16.12 -9.32
CA GLU A 103 -9.51 15.83 -8.85
C GLU A 103 -10.05 14.49 -9.39
N THR A 104 -9.21 13.66 -9.98
CA THR A 104 -9.62 12.37 -10.56
C THR A 104 -9.43 11.23 -9.57
N ASP A 105 -10.18 10.15 -9.75
CA ASP A 105 -10.05 8.93 -8.93
C ASP A 105 -8.85 8.04 -9.36
N HIS A 106 -7.90 8.62 -10.10
CA HIS A 106 -6.71 7.90 -10.57
C HIS A 106 -5.59 7.98 -9.54
N GLU A 107 -5.28 6.87 -8.88
CA GLU A 107 -4.15 6.74 -7.97
C GLU A 107 -2.86 6.35 -8.77
N PRO A 108 -1.79 7.18 -8.75
CA PRO A 108 -0.51 6.78 -9.30
C PRO A 108 0.15 5.69 -8.43
N VAL A 109 1.09 4.95 -9.01
CA VAL A 109 1.82 3.91 -8.27
C VAL A 109 2.54 4.54 -7.07
N PHE A 110 2.17 4.09 -5.87
CA PHE A 110 2.72 4.61 -4.64
C PHE A 110 4.22 4.31 -4.52
N ARG A 111 4.98 5.34 -4.13
CA ARG A 111 6.38 5.23 -3.73
C ARG A 111 6.56 5.89 -2.38
N GLN A 112 7.15 5.15 -1.46
CA GLN A 112 7.37 5.61 -0.09
C GLN A 112 8.33 6.81 -0.03
N GLU A 113 8.13 7.65 0.99
CA GLU A 113 9.08 8.70 1.36
C GLU A 113 10.45 8.09 1.68
N SER A 114 11.51 8.69 1.14
CA SER A 114 12.88 8.14 1.18
C SER A 114 13.41 7.88 2.59
N THR A 115 13.18 8.79 3.52
CA THR A 115 13.66 8.69 4.90
C THR A 115 12.93 7.57 5.65
N PHE A 116 11.61 7.52 5.49
CA PHE A 116 10.76 6.48 6.06
C PHE A 116 11.13 5.10 5.51
N HIS A 117 11.34 5.01 4.19
CA HIS A 117 11.79 3.79 3.55
C HIS A 117 13.19 3.36 4.03
N TYR A 118 14.13 4.29 4.17
CA TYR A 118 15.47 4.02 4.67
C TYR A 118 15.47 3.43 6.10
N LEU A 119 14.58 3.92 6.96
CA LEU A 119 14.51 3.54 8.37
C LEU A 119 13.62 2.33 8.67
N PHE A 120 12.60 2.05 7.85
CA PHE A 120 11.61 0.99 8.13
C PHE A 120 11.40 0.00 6.99
N GLY A 121 11.75 0.33 5.74
CA GLY A 121 11.52 -0.54 4.59
C GLY A 121 10.04 -0.77 4.24
N VAL A 122 9.12 -0.05 4.89
CA VAL A 122 7.67 -0.17 4.70
C VAL A 122 7.27 0.35 3.32
N ARG A 123 6.39 -0.39 2.63
CA ARG A 123 5.94 -0.07 1.27
C ARG A 123 4.53 0.50 1.23
N GLU A 124 3.80 0.35 2.32
CA GLU A 124 2.39 0.72 2.46
C GLU A 124 2.25 2.23 2.71
N PRO A 125 1.24 2.88 2.10
CA PRO A 125 0.95 4.28 2.34
C PRO A 125 0.32 4.51 3.72
N ASN A 126 0.23 5.79 4.10
CA ASN A 126 -0.51 6.26 5.28
C ASN A 126 -0.01 5.69 6.62
N CYS A 127 1.23 5.22 6.67
CA CYS A 127 1.86 4.75 7.90
C CYS A 127 2.53 5.90 8.67
N LEU A 128 2.55 5.80 10.00
CA LEU A 128 3.37 6.62 10.87
C LEU A 128 4.35 5.73 11.62
N ALA A 129 5.46 6.27 12.08
CA ALA A 129 6.36 5.53 12.93
C ALA A 129 7.02 6.42 13.98
N THR A 130 7.36 5.82 15.11
CA THR A 130 8.13 6.49 16.15
C THR A 130 9.39 5.72 16.49
N ILE A 131 10.45 6.45 16.85
CA ILE A 131 11.69 5.87 17.39
C ILE A 131 12.00 6.57 18.69
N ASP A 132 12.04 5.82 19.79
CA ASP A 132 12.47 6.32 21.09
C ASP A 132 13.99 6.46 21.10
N LEU A 133 14.50 7.66 21.38
CA LEU A 133 15.94 7.95 21.41
C LEU A 133 16.64 7.35 22.63
N GLU A 134 15.92 7.10 23.73
CA GLU A 134 16.49 6.55 24.95
C GLU A 134 16.67 5.03 24.81
N THR A 135 15.61 4.31 24.45
CA THR A 135 15.62 2.85 24.34
C THR A 135 16.04 2.34 22.96
N GLY A 136 15.98 3.18 21.92
CA GLY A 136 16.13 2.76 20.53
C GLY A 136 14.94 1.99 19.97
N LYS A 137 13.84 1.90 20.73
CA LYS A 137 12.65 1.13 20.34
C LYS A 137 11.93 1.83 19.18
N ALA A 138 11.68 1.08 18.11
CA ALA A 138 10.90 1.52 16.97
C ALA A 138 9.44 1.04 17.10
N THR A 139 8.48 1.84 16.65
CA THR A 139 7.05 1.49 16.70
C THR A 139 6.41 1.96 15.39
N LEU A 140 5.68 1.06 14.72
CA LEU A 140 5.00 1.33 13.46
C LEU A 140 3.50 1.41 13.71
N PHE A 141 2.88 2.45 13.17
CA PHE A 141 1.44 2.68 13.20
C PHE A 141 0.91 2.48 11.78
N ILE A 142 0.07 1.46 11.63
CA ILE A 142 -0.52 1.06 10.35
C ILE A 142 -1.98 1.54 10.35
N PRO A 143 -2.49 2.08 9.23
CA PRO A 143 -3.88 2.49 9.15
C PRO A 143 -4.80 1.27 9.35
N ARG A 144 -5.84 1.47 10.16
CA ARG A 144 -6.90 0.47 10.30
C ARG A 144 -7.86 0.58 9.13
N LEU A 145 -7.87 -0.44 8.27
CA LEU A 145 -8.63 -0.46 7.03
C LEU A 145 -10.07 -0.98 7.25
N PRO A 146 -11.08 -0.43 6.53
CA PRO A 146 -12.46 -0.92 6.61
C PRO A 146 -12.59 -2.30 5.94
N ALA A 147 -13.60 -3.08 6.34
CA ALA A 147 -13.81 -4.42 5.80
C ALA A 147 -14.02 -4.45 4.27
N GLU A 148 -14.63 -3.39 3.72
CA GLU A 148 -14.85 -3.23 2.28
C GLU A 148 -13.54 -3.14 1.48
N TYR A 149 -12.45 -2.65 2.11
CA TYR A 149 -11.13 -2.58 1.49
C TYR A 149 -10.68 -3.94 0.94
N ALA A 150 -11.03 -5.02 1.63
CA ALA A 150 -10.68 -6.39 1.24
C ALA A 150 -11.24 -6.79 -0.13
N THR A 151 -12.37 -6.20 -0.53
CA THR A 151 -13.02 -6.51 -1.81
C THR A 151 -12.30 -5.87 -2.99
N TRP A 152 -11.67 -4.70 -2.79
CA TRP A 152 -11.05 -3.92 -3.86
C TRP A 152 -9.54 -4.10 -3.93
N MET A 153 -8.89 -4.17 -2.77
CA MET A 153 -7.42 -4.04 -2.64
C MET A 153 -6.74 -5.33 -2.17
N GLY A 154 -7.52 -6.36 -1.80
CA GLY A 154 -7.02 -7.65 -1.30
C GLY A 154 -6.97 -7.76 0.21
N ASP A 155 -6.44 -8.87 0.71
CA ASP A 155 -6.53 -9.26 2.11
C ASP A 155 -5.96 -8.20 3.08
N ILE A 156 -6.72 -7.91 4.13
CA ILE A 156 -6.28 -7.00 5.20
C ILE A 156 -5.28 -7.73 6.08
N LEU A 157 -4.01 -7.35 5.97
CA LEU A 157 -2.92 -7.98 6.69
C LEU A 157 -2.96 -7.61 8.18
N PRO A 158 -2.82 -8.60 9.10
CA PRO A 158 -2.76 -8.31 10.53
C PRO A 158 -1.45 -7.59 10.87
N PRO A 159 -1.40 -6.78 11.95
CA PRO A 159 -0.19 -6.05 12.32
C PRO A 159 1.04 -6.95 12.46
N LYS A 160 0.85 -8.19 12.96
CA LYS A 160 1.90 -9.21 13.07
C LYS A 160 2.64 -9.50 11.75
N HIS A 161 1.98 -9.29 10.61
CA HIS A 161 2.62 -9.43 9.30
C HIS A 161 3.81 -8.47 9.18
N PHE A 162 3.68 -7.22 9.63
CA PHE A 162 4.69 -6.16 9.47
C PHE A 162 5.84 -6.22 10.50
N GLN A 163 6.03 -7.35 11.18
CA GLN A 163 7.09 -7.48 12.19
C GLN A 163 8.50 -7.48 11.58
N TYR A 164 8.64 -7.91 10.32
CA TYR A 164 9.93 -7.90 9.63
C TYR A 164 10.43 -6.47 9.34
N SER A 165 9.53 -5.49 9.20
CA SER A 165 9.87 -4.08 8.98
C SER A 165 10.04 -3.30 10.28
N CYS A 166 9.42 -3.74 11.39
CA CYS A 166 9.53 -3.07 12.69
C CYS A 166 9.31 -4.04 13.87
N VAL A 167 10.19 -3.98 14.89
CA VAL A 167 10.10 -4.83 16.09
C VAL A 167 9.38 -4.12 17.23
N GLU A 168 8.39 -4.83 17.78
CA GLU A 168 7.95 -4.90 19.19
C GLU A 168 6.59 -4.32 19.60
N ARG A 169 6.00 -3.31 18.94
CA ARG A 169 4.62 -2.87 19.28
C ARG A 169 3.85 -2.35 18.08
N PHE A 170 2.61 -2.81 17.97
CA PHE A 170 1.60 -2.25 17.09
C PHE A 170 0.59 -1.52 17.97
N ILE A 171 0.34 -0.26 17.65
CA ILE A 171 -0.74 0.51 18.25
C ILE A 171 -1.70 0.80 17.10
N GLU A 172 -2.85 0.14 17.10
CA GLU A 172 -3.94 0.50 16.20
C GLU A 172 -4.40 1.92 16.54
N SER A 173 -4.52 2.77 15.54
CA SER A 173 -5.07 4.11 15.73
C SER A 173 -6.50 4.00 16.28
N PRO A 174 -6.90 4.82 17.29
CA PRO A 174 -8.27 4.87 17.77
C PRO A 174 -9.21 5.30 16.62
N GLN A 175 -10.36 4.62 16.53
CA GLN A 175 -11.43 4.95 15.60
C GLN A 175 -11.90 6.39 15.86
N SER A 176 -11.81 7.27 14.86
CA SER A 176 -12.59 8.50 14.88
C SER A 176 -14.06 8.11 14.75
N ALA A 177 -14.82 8.31 15.84
CA ALA A 177 -16.28 8.23 15.85
C ALA A 177 -16.90 9.40 15.08
#